data_AF-A0A7C2A446-F1
#
_entry.id   AF-A0A7C2A446-F1
#
_cell.length_a   1.000
_cell.length_b   1.000
_cell.length_c   1.000
_cell.angle_alpha   90.00
_cell.angle_beta   90.00
_cell.angle_gamma   90.00
#
_symmetry.space_group_name_H-M   'P 1'
#
loop_
_entity.id
_entity.type
_entity.pdbx_description
1 polymer ?
#
loop_
_entity_poly.entity_id
_entity_poly.type
_entity_poly.pdbx_seq_one_letter_code
_entity_poly.pdbx_strand_id
1 'polypeptide(L)'
;GVQVNSLGLTEQQPENNVYRILLEMLPVVLSRSARARAVQLPAWNEALGLPRPWDQQWSLRLQQIVIEETDLLEFGDIFEGSLVINETVDWIKTEARREMTRIEEMGGAVAAIENGYMKSSLVEAGARRLAEIETGTRKVVGVNIHTDGATSPLVADGKSFFSVDEDAEKERIKELKDWRQSRDGDAVRAALAELERVVRAGDNVMAPSIDCAKAGVTTGEWTDVLRGVFGEYRAPTGVASATTPSMTGNRDDDEDLAAVRARVDNLSARLGRRLKILVGKPGLDGHSNGAEQIAVRARDAGFDVVYEGIRLTAAEIATTALQEGVHVVGLSILSGSHLALVRDVLAAMAGRGIEGVPVIVGGIIPPEDAGALIDAGVARVFTPKDFEINAVLGGIVEEVERATAD
;
A
#
# COMPACT_ATOMS: atom_id res chain seq x y z
N GLY A 1 20.46 -3.36 7.30
CA GLY A 1 19.81 -2.31 8.10
C GLY A 1 18.45 -2.82 8.53
N VAL A 2 17.84 -2.17 9.51
CA VAL A 2 16.47 -2.45 9.97
C VAL A 2 15.68 -1.15 9.89
N GLN A 3 14.45 -1.23 9.40
CA GLN A 3 13.46 -0.17 9.56
C GLN A 3 12.44 -0.67 10.59
N VAL A 4 12.14 0.16 11.59
CA VAL A 4 11.07 -0.18 12.55
C VAL A 4 9.70 -0.09 11.87
N ASN A 5 8.70 -0.74 12.43
CA ASN A 5 7.48 -1.07 11.72
C ASN A 5 6.54 0.13 11.56
N SER A 6 6.42 0.64 10.33
CA SER A 6 5.49 1.72 10.00
C SER A 6 4.02 1.29 9.99
N LEU A 7 3.72 0.01 9.72
CA LEU A 7 2.35 -0.52 9.66
C LEU A 7 1.66 -0.55 11.03
N GLY A 8 2.44 -0.43 12.12
CA GLY A 8 1.92 -0.31 13.49
C GLY A 8 1.52 1.11 13.88
N LEU A 9 1.85 2.12 13.06
CA LEU A 9 1.60 3.52 13.37
C LEU A 9 0.15 3.90 13.02
N THR A 10 -0.41 4.85 13.77
CA THR A 10 -1.83 5.21 13.70
C THR A 10 -2.02 6.66 13.26
N GLU A 11 -3.06 6.91 12.47
CA GLU A 11 -3.53 8.27 12.14
C GLU A 11 -4.18 8.93 13.36
N GLN A 12 -4.95 8.15 14.14
CA GLN A 12 -5.57 8.60 15.37
C GLN A 12 -4.52 8.71 16.48
N GLN A 13 -4.57 9.81 17.24
CA GLN A 13 -3.62 10.14 18.31
C GLN A 13 -2.15 9.85 17.88
N PRO A 14 -1.68 10.46 16.78
CA PRO A 14 -0.42 10.10 16.13
C PRO A 14 0.82 10.34 17.02
N GLU A 15 0.70 11.12 18.09
CA GLU A 15 1.75 11.32 19.10
C GLU A 15 2.16 10.01 19.77
N ASN A 16 1.22 9.07 19.89
CA ASN A 16 1.49 7.73 20.42
C ASN A 16 2.54 6.98 19.58
N ASN A 17 2.69 7.34 18.30
CA ASN A 17 3.68 6.74 17.41
C ASN A 17 5.11 6.99 17.89
N VAL A 18 5.39 8.11 18.56
CA VAL A 18 6.74 8.37 19.12
C VAL A 18 7.17 7.26 20.08
N TYR A 19 6.25 6.84 20.96
CA TYR A 19 6.52 5.76 21.91
C TYR A 19 6.61 4.40 21.22
N ARG A 20 5.74 4.13 20.23
CA ARG A 20 5.81 2.89 19.43
C ARG A 20 7.17 2.74 18.75
N ILE A 21 7.61 3.79 18.05
CA ILE A 21 8.89 3.84 17.34
C ILE A 21 10.06 3.62 18.30
N LEU A 22 10.06 4.27 19.47
CA LEU A 22 11.08 4.07 20.48
C LEU A 22 11.14 2.61 20.96
N LEU A 23 10.00 2.04 21.32
CA LEU A 23 9.91 0.66 21.82
C LEU A 23 10.30 -0.36 20.76
N GLU A 24 9.98 -0.13 19.50
CA GLU A 24 10.39 -1.01 18.39
C GLU A 24 11.88 -0.89 18.07
N MET A 25 12.48 0.29 18.27
CA MET A 25 13.91 0.50 18.07
C MET A 25 14.76 -0.22 19.12
N LEU A 26 14.34 -0.20 20.40
CA LEU A 26 15.15 -0.66 21.51
C LEU A 26 15.68 -2.10 21.34
N PRO A 27 14.88 -3.13 21.03
CA PRO A 27 15.39 -4.50 20.86
C PRO A 27 16.48 -4.61 19.78
N VAL A 28 16.37 -3.83 18.71
CA VAL A 28 17.33 -3.80 17.59
C VAL A 28 18.66 -3.18 18.01
N VAL A 29 18.63 -2.24 18.96
CA VAL A 29 19.81 -1.57 19.50
C VAL A 29 20.47 -2.39 20.61
N LEU A 30 19.66 -2.97 21.50
CA LEU A 30 20.13 -3.67 22.70
C LEU A 30 20.71 -5.06 22.43
N SER A 31 20.31 -5.71 21.34
CA SER A 31 20.82 -7.03 20.92
C SER A 31 22.21 -6.92 20.28
N ARG A 32 23.26 -6.62 21.05
CA ARG A 32 24.60 -6.31 20.53
C ARG A 32 25.16 -7.37 19.56
N SER A 33 24.93 -8.65 19.82
CA SER A 33 25.43 -9.74 18.96
C SER A 33 24.70 -9.83 17.61
N ALA A 34 23.48 -9.32 17.52
CA ALA A 34 22.63 -9.28 16.34
C ALA A 34 22.31 -7.85 15.87
N ARG A 35 23.02 -6.84 16.39
CA ARG A 35 22.66 -5.43 16.25
C ARG A 35 22.60 -5.02 14.79
N ALA A 36 21.57 -4.27 14.43
CA ALA A 36 21.47 -3.72 13.10
C ALA A 36 22.63 -2.74 12.83
N ARG A 37 23.29 -2.89 11.67
CA ARG A 37 24.36 -1.96 11.24
C ARG A 37 23.86 -0.57 10.86
N ALA A 38 22.56 -0.45 10.61
CA ALA A 38 21.88 0.80 10.29
C ALA A 38 20.43 0.65 10.72
N VAL A 39 19.88 1.67 11.37
CA VAL A 39 18.48 1.71 11.81
C VAL A 39 17.82 2.91 11.16
N GLN A 40 16.65 2.69 10.55
CA GLN A 40 15.79 3.74 10.02
C GLN A 40 14.55 3.83 10.90
N LEU A 41 14.23 5.05 11.33
CA LEU A 41 13.02 5.34 12.08
C LEU A 41 12.04 6.10 11.18
N PRO A 42 10.76 5.69 11.13
CA PRO A 42 9.72 6.47 10.51
C PRO A 42 9.45 7.75 11.31
N ALA A 43 8.70 8.67 10.70
CA ALA A 43 8.20 9.84 11.40
C ALA A 43 6.94 9.50 12.20
N TRP A 44 6.70 10.24 13.29
CA TRP A 44 5.52 10.07 14.14
C TRP A 44 4.18 10.27 13.40
N ASN A 45 4.18 11.04 12.31
CA ASN A 45 3.02 11.34 11.48
C ASN A 45 2.98 10.54 10.16
N GLU A 46 3.76 9.46 10.00
CA GLU A 46 3.83 8.72 8.73
C GLU A 46 2.46 8.15 8.28
N ALA A 47 1.58 7.81 9.22
CA ALA A 47 0.22 7.36 8.91
C ALA A 47 -0.70 8.48 8.37
N LEU A 48 -0.31 9.76 8.51
CA LEU A 48 -1.06 10.92 8.03
C LEU A 48 -0.65 11.35 6.62
N GLY A 49 0.58 11.07 6.21
CA GLY A 49 1.11 11.53 4.93
C GLY A 49 2.64 11.66 4.95
N LEU A 50 3.19 12.32 3.93
CA LEU A 50 4.63 12.52 3.83
C LEU A 50 5.14 13.44 4.96
N PRO A 51 6.21 13.04 5.67
CA PRO A 51 6.71 13.79 6.80
C PRO A 51 7.43 15.06 6.36
N ARG A 52 7.21 16.16 7.10
CA ARG A 52 7.92 17.42 6.91
C ARG A 52 9.33 17.30 7.51
N PRO A 53 10.28 18.19 7.14
CA PRO A 53 11.61 18.21 7.76
C PRO A 53 11.57 18.28 9.30
N TRP A 54 10.60 19.00 9.87
CA TRP A 54 10.41 19.07 11.32
C TRP A 54 9.99 17.72 11.94
N ASP A 55 9.14 16.95 11.25
CA ASP A 55 8.71 15.63 11.74
C ASP A 55 9.88 14.62 11.68
N GLN A 56 10.68 14.67 10.61
CA GLN A 56 11.88 13.84 10.45
C GLN A 56 12.93 14.14 11.53
N GLN A 57 12.99 15.39 12.00
CA GLN A 57 13.90 15.79 13.07
C GLN A 57 13.62 15.00 14.36
N TRP A 58 12.38 14.62 14.66
CA TRP A 58 12.06 13.85 15.87
C TRP A 58 12.65 12.44 15.81
N SER A 59 12.55 11.78 14.66
CA SER A 59 13.14 10.47 14.41
C SER A 59 14.67 10.52 14.49
N LEU A 60 15.29 11.60 14.01
CA LEU A 60 16.73 11.83 14.18
C LEU A 60 17.10 12.05 15.66
N ARG A 61 16.33 12.88 16.38
CA ARG A 61 16.59 13.19 17.79
C ARG A 61 16.44 11.97 18.68
N LEU A 62 15.49 11.08 18.39
CA LEU A 62 15.36 9.80 19.09
C LEU A 62 16.65 8.98 18.99
N GLN A 63 17.24 8.86 17.80
CA GLN A 63 18.52 8.16 17.62
C GLN A 63 19.66 8.87 18.35
N GLN A 64 19.74 10.20 18.28
CA GLN A 64 20.78 10.97 18.94
C GLN A 64 20.69 10.89 20.47
N ILE A 65 19.50 10.93 21.04
CA ILE A 65 19.29 10.73 22.48
C ILE A 65 19.83 9.36 22.88
N VAL A 66 19.51 8.30 22.13
CA VAL A 66 20.04 6.97 22.44
C VAL A 66 21.56 6.89 22.31
N ILE A 67 22.17 7.61 21.36
CA ILE A 67 23.62 7.60 21.16
C ILE A 67 24.37 8.45 22.21
N GLU A 68 23.87 9.64 22.51
CA GLU A 68 24.61 10.69 23.22
C GLU A 68 24.17 10.87 24.69
N GLU A 69 22.92 10.50 25.02
CA GLU A 69 22.33 10.72 26.34
C GLU A 69 22.11 9.43 27.12
N THR A 70 22.33 8.26 26.51
CA THR A 70 22.19 6.95 27.17
C THR A 70 23.46 6.13 27.10
N ASP A 71 23.64 5.25 28.09
CA ASP A 71 24.72 4.26 28.16
C ASP A 71 24.36 2.94 27.45
N LEU A 72 23.18 2.84 26.83
CA LEU A 72 22.66 1.62 26.21
C LEU A 72 23.59 1.01 25.16
N LEU A 73 24.39 1.83 24.47
CA LEU A 73 25.33 1.37 23.45
C LEU A 73 26.65 0.87 24.03
N GLU A 74 26.97 1.21 25.28
CA GLU A 74 28.22 0.85 25.95
C GLU A 74 28.23 -0.61 26.40
N PHE A 75 27.06 -1.15 26.78
CA PHE A 75 26.93 -2.52 27.28
C PHE A 75 27.12 -3.60 26.20
N GLY A 76 27.42 -4.82 26.67
CA GLY A 76 27.43 -6.06 25.87
C GLY A 76 26.03 -6.43 25.34
N ASP A 77 25.85 -7.67 24.89
CA ASP A 77 24.50 -8.13 24.53
C ASP A 77 23.69 -8.40 25.81
N ILE A 78 22.76 -7.52 26.14
CA ILE A 78 22.01 -7.61 27.39
C ILE A 78 20.96 -8.73 27.41
N PHE A 79 20.70 -9.37 26.26
CA PHE A 79 19.81 -10.52 26.17
C PHE A 79 20.54 -11.85 26.35
N GLU A 80 21.88 -11.84 26.41
CA GLU A 80 22.68 -13.04 26.63
C GLU A 80 22.31 -13.74 27.94
N GLY A 81 22.08 -15.05 27.85
CA GLY A 81 21.66 -15.87 29.00
C GLY A 81 20.18 -15.81 29.36
N SER A 82 19.37 -14.97 28.70
CA SER A 82 17.92 -14.95 28.93
C SER A 82 17.25 -16.21 28.38
N LEU A 83 16.70 -17.03 29.28
CA LEU A 83 15.96 -18.24 28.90
C LEU A 83 14.77 -17.93 27.99
N VAL A 84 13.99 -16.89 28.34
CA VAL A 84 12.80 -16.48 27.59
C VAL A 84 13.16 -16.04 26.16
N ILE A 85 14.22 -15.25 26.01
CA ILE A 85 14.66 -14.79 24.68
C ILE A 85 15.22 -15.97 23.88
N ASN A 86 16.04 -16.82 24.48
CA ASN A 86 16.62 -17.98 23.80
C ASN A 86 15.54 -18.95 23.30
N GLU A 87 14.54 -19.28 24.12
CA GLU A 87 13.41 -20.13 23.73
C GLU A 87 12.60 -19.51 22.58
N THR A 88 12.35 -18.20 22.65
CA THR A 88 11.64 -17.47 21.58
C THR A 88 12.44 -17.49 20.28
N VAL A 89 13.76 -17.28 20.33
CA VAL A 89 14.66 -17.33 19.17
C VAL A 89 14.67 -18.73 18.55
N ASP A 90 14.75 -19.78 19.37
CA ASP A 90 14.76 -21.16 18.87
C ASP A 90 13.42 -21.57 18.26
N TRP A 91 12.31 -21.11 18.84
CA TRP A 91 10.98 -21.27 18.24
C TRP A 91 10.89 -20.58 16.87
N ILE A 92 11.29 -19.31 16.76
CA ILE A 92 11.29 -18.57 15.48
C ILE A 92 12.17 -19.26 14.44
N LYS A 93 13.36 -19.73 14.81
CA LYS A 93 14.27 -20.46 13.92
C LYS A 93 13.65 -21.77 13.42
N THR A 94 12.89 -22.45 14.27
CA THR A 94 12.22 -23.71 13.92
C THR A 94 11.11 -23.46 12.90
N GLU A 95 10.22 -22.50 13.18
CA GLU A 95 9.12 -22.17 12.25
C GLU A 95 9.64 -21.59 10.93
N ALA A 96 10.67 -20.72 10.97
CA ALA A 96 11.28 -20.18 9.75
C ALA A 96 11.89 -21.28 8.88
N ARG A 97 12.59 -22.26 9.47
CA ARG A 97 13.15 -23.40 8.72
C ARG A 97 12.07 -24.29 8.13
N ARG A 98 10.99 -24.53 8.87
CA ARG A 98 9.84 -25.28 8.37
C ARG A 98 9.23 -24.60 7.14
N GLU A 99 9.06 -23.29 7.18
CA GLU A 99 8.54 -22.51 6.05
C GLU A 99 9.50 -22.54 4.86
N MET A 100 10.82 -22.42 5.10
CA MET A 100 11.83 -22.59 4.04
C MET A 100 11.75 -23.97 3.38
N THR A 101 11.63 -25.05 4.15
CA THR A 101 11.46 -26.40 3.60
C THR A 101 10.19 -26.51 2.76
N ARG A 102 9.07 -25.91 3.20
CA ARG A 102 7.85 -25.88 2.40
C ARG A 102 8.03 -25.15 1.07
N ILE A 103 8.74 -24.03 1.07
CA ILE A 103 9.07 -23.28 -0.16
C ILE A 103 9.98 -24.11 -1.08
N GLU A 104 10.97 -24.83 -0.53
CA GLU A 104 11.83 -25.74 -1.29
C GLU A 104 11.03 -26.88 -1.94
N GLU A 105 10.10 -27.50 -1.21
CA GLU A 105 9.19 -28.54 -1.72
C GLU A 105 8.29 -28.04 -2.86
N MET A 106 7.99 -26.74 -2.90
CA MET A 106 7.22 -26.09 -3.97
C MET A 106 8.07 -25.76 -5.22
N GLY A 107 9.35 -26.12 -5.25
CA GLY A 107 10.27 -25.79 -6.34
C GLY A 107 11.06 -24.50 -6.11
N GLY A 108 11.10 -23.99 -4.88
CA GLY A 108 11.84 -22.81 -4.49
C GLY A 108 11.03 -21.51 -4.55
N ALA A 109 11.67 -20.41 -4.17
CA ALA A 109 11.01 -19.12 -3.98
C ALA A 109 10.34 -18.57 -5.24
N VAL A 110 10.95 -18.76 -6.42
CA VAL A 110 10.38 -18.28 -7.69
C VAL A 110 9.04 -18.97 -7.97
N ALA A 111 9.02 -20.30 -7.88
CA ALA A 111 7.79 -21.08 -8.08
C ALA A 111 6.70 -20.70 -7.04
N ALA A 112 7.10 -20.49 -5.78
CA ALA A 112 6.19 -20.07 -4.71
C ALA A 112 5.65 -18.62 -4.87
N ILE A 113 6.36 -17.76 -5.61
CA ILE A 113 5.85 -16.44 -6.01
C ILE A 113 4.89 -16.58 -7.19
N GLU A 114 5.28 -17.33 -8.23
CA GLU A 114 4.49 -17.52 -9.45
C GLU A 114 3.15 -18.22 -9.19
N ASN A 115 3.13 -19.21 -8.30
CA ASN A 115 1.89 -19.89 -7.89
C ASN A 115 1.08 -19.11 -6.85
N GLY A 116 1.55 -17.94 -6.42
CA GLY A 116 0.84 -17.03 -5.53
C GLY A 116 0.88 -17.38 -4.05
N TYR A 117 1.50 -18.49 -3.64
CA TYR A 117 1.52 -18.95 -2.25
C TYR A 117 2.02 -17.88 -1.28
N MET A 118 3.20 -17.30 -1.55
CA MET A 118 3.78 -16.29 -0.65
C MET A 118 2.86 -15.08 -0.51
N LYS A 119 2.23 -14.66 -1.62
CA LYS A 119 1.35 -13.51 -1.62
C LYS A 119 0.05 -13.79 -0.87
N SER A 120 -0.57 -14.93 -1.08
CA SER A 120 -1.79 -15.34 -0.35
C SER A 120 -1.53 -15.47 1.14
N SER A 121 -0.41 -16.08 1.57
CA SER A 121 -0.05 -16.17 2.98
C SER A 121 0.08 -14.79 3.65
N LEU A 122 0.63 -13.79 2.95
CA LEU A 122 0.71 -12.41 3.43
C LEU A 122 -0.68 -11.74 3.51
N VAL A 123 -1.53 -11.94 2.49
CA VAL A 123 -2.91 -11.42 2.48
C VAL A 123 -3.71 -11.98 3.64
N GLU A 124 -3.61 -13.30 3.89
CA GLU A 124 -4.28 -13.99 5.00
C GLU A 124 -3.78 -13.53 6.37
N ALA A 125 -2.47 -13.33 6.53
CA ALA A 125 -1.90 -12.78 7.77
C ALA A 125 -2.39 -11.34 8.01
N GLY A 126 -2.47 -10.52 6.96
CA GLY A 126 -3.04 -9.17 7.01
C GLY A 126 -4.51 -9.15 7.42
N ALA A 127 -5.32 -10.03 6.82
CA ALA A 127 -6.75 -10.16 7.11
C ALA A 127 -6.99 -10.53 8.57
N ARG A 128 -6.25 -11.53 9.06
CA ARG A 128 -6.32 -11.96 10.45
C ARG A 128 -5.95 -10.83 11.42
N ARG A 129 -4.87 -10.10 11.14
CA ARG A 129 -4.46 -8.95 11.99
C ARG A 129 -5.55 -7.89 12.05
N LEU A 130 -6.18 -7.57 10.92
CA LEU A 130 -7.21 -6.55 10.88
C LEU A 130 -8.48 -6.99 11.60
N ALA A 131 -8.92 -8.23 11.39
CA ALA A 131 -10.04 -8.82 12.13
C ALA A 131 -9.76 -8.82 13.65
N GLU A 132 -8.54 -9.12 14.10
CA GLU A 132 -8.18 -9.01 15.52
C GLU A 132 -8.34 -7.58 16.06
N ILE A 133 -8.05 -6.54 15.25
CA ILE A 133 -8.20 -5.13 15.65
C ILE A 133 -9.68 -4.74 15.70
N GLU A 134 -10.45 -5.08 14.67
CA GLU A 134 -11.89 -4.80 14.58
C GLU A 134 -12.65 -5.44 15.75
N THR A 135 -12.34 -6.71 16.04
CA THR A 135 -12.96 -7.44 17.17
C THR A 135 -12.45 -7.02 18.55
N GLY A 136 -11.47 -6.13 18.62
CA GLY A 136 -10.84 -5.71 19.89
C GLY A 136 -9.94 -6.76 20.54
N THR A 137 -9.79 -7.95 19.94
CA THR A 137 -8.84 -9.00 20.38
C THR A 137 -7.41 -8.46 20.45
N ARG A 138 -7.01 -7.70 19.42
CA ARG A 138 -5.78 -6.93 19.37
C ARG A 138 -6.09 -5.48 19.72
N LYS A 139 -5.60 -5.06 20.89
CA LYS A 139 -5.75 -3.69 21.39
C LYS A 139 -4.81 -2.72 20.68
N VAL A 140 -5.35 -1.58 20.26
CA VAL A 140 -4.61 -0.47 19.66
C VAL A 140 -5.07 0.85 20.31
N VAL A 141 -4.18 1.41 21.16
CA VAL A 141 -4.43 2.65 21.90
C VAL A 141 -4.64 3.83 20.95
N GLY A 142 -5.73 4.58 21.17
CA GLY A 142 -6.16 5.69 20.34
C GLY A 142 -6.99 5.28 19.12
N VAL A 143 -7.16 3.98 18.85
CA VAL A 143 -7.92 3.47 17.69
C VAL A 143 -9.15 2.70 18.13
N ASN A 144 -8.99 1.54 18.79
CA ASN A 144 -10.12 0.73 19.27
C ASN A 144 -10.27 0.75 20.80
N ILE A 145 -9.28 1.28 21.53
CA ILE A 145 -9.33 1.52 22.96
C ILE A 145 -8.74 2.89 23.30
N HIS A 146 -9.19 3.51 24.39
CA HIS A 146 -8.74 4.85 24.82
C HIS A 146 -8.83 5.87 23.68
N THR A 147 -10.00 5.93 23.02
CA THR A 147 -10.23 6.78 21.84
C THR A 147 -10.53 8.23 22.20
N ASP A 148 -10.94 8.48 23.44
CA ASP A 148 -11.15 9.81 24.00
C ASP A 148 -9.83 10.54 24.31
N GLY A 149 -9.84 11.87 24.23
CA GLY A 149 -8.65 12.68 24.49
C GLY A 149 -8.81 14.15 24.11
N ALA A 150 -7.80 14.96 24.47
CA ALA A 150 -7.72 16.35 24.02
C ALA A 150 -7.29 16.42 22.54
N THR A 151 -7.75 17.44 21.83
CA THR A 151 -7.32 17.70 20.45
C THR A 151 -5.82 17.95 20.39
N SER A 152 -5.13 17.25 19.50
CA SER A 152 -3.69 17.45 19.32
C SER A 152 -3.38 18.82 18.71
N PRO A 153 -2.51 19.63 19.34
CA PRO A 153 -2.02 20.87 18.73
C PRO A 153 -1.11 20.61 17.51
N LEU A 154 -0.57 19.40 17.35
CA LEU A 154 0.31 19.05 16.23
C LEU A 154 -0.47 18.73 14.94
N VAL A 155 -1.78 18.48 15.06
CA VAL A 155 -2.66 18.11 13.94
C VAL A 155 -3.74 19.19 13.68
N ALA A 156 -3.99 20.08 14.64
CA ALA A 156 -5.11 21.03 14.60
C ALA A 156 -5.09 22.04 13.43
N ASP A 157 -3.91 22.38 12.89
CA ASP A 157 -3.78 23.47 11.90
C ASP A 157 -3.84 23.02 10.44
N GLY A 158 -4.13 21.74 10.15
CA GLY A 158 -4.26 21.19 8.78
C GLY A 158 -2.96 21.12 7.97
N LYS A 159 -1.89 21.81 8.37
CA LYS A 159 -0.59 21.87 7.67
C LYS A 159 0.42 20.82 8.14
N SER A 160 -0.06 19.63 8.49
CA SER A 160 0.74 18.62 9.21
C SER A 160 1.51 17.65 8.32
N PHE A 161 1.48 17.83 6.99
CA PHE A 161 2.13 16.94 6.03
C PHE A 161 2.69 17.70 4.82
N PHE A 162 3.57 17.04 4.07
CA PHE A 162 4.18 17.59 2.85
C PHE A 162 3.31 17.31 1.63
N SER A 163 3.05 18.34 0.81
CA SER A 163 2.38 18.21 -0.49
C SER A 163 3.37 18.44 -1.63
N VAL A 164 3.20 17.72 -2.74
CA VAL A 164 4.03 17.85 -3.93
C VAL A 164 3.51 19.02 -4.77
N ASP A 165 4.42 19.83 -5.30
CA ASP A 165 4.08 20.94 -6.20
C ASP A 165 3.49 20.42 -7.53
N GLU A 166 2.31 20.90 -7.90
CA GLU A 166 1.62 20.54 -9.15
C GLU A 166 2.40 20.97 -10.40
N ASP A 167 3.26 21.99 -10.30
CA ASP A 167 4.07 22.46 -11.42
C ASP A 167 5.37 21.66 -11.60
N ALA A 168 5.81 20.89 -10.59
CA ALA A 168 7.04 20.11 -10.66
C ALA A 168 7.03 19.09 -11.82
N GLU A 169 5.88 18.50 -12.13
CA GLU A 169 5.74 17.60 -13.28
C GLU A 169 5.93 18.36 -14.61
N LYS A 170 5.30 19.53 -14.75
CA LYS A 170 5.37 20.35 -15.97
C LYS A 170 6.82 20.79 -16.22
N GLU A 171 7.51 21.22 -15.17
CA GLU A 171 8.94 21.56 -15.23
C GLU A 171 9.78 20.36 -15.65
N ARG A 172 9.56 19.19 -15.04
CA ARG A 172 10.31 17.97 -15.38
C ARG A 172 10.06 17.51 -16.82
N ILE A 173 8.83 17.63 -17.33
CA ILE A 173 8.50 17.35 -18.74
C ILE A 173 9.23 18.30 -19.68
N LYS A 174 9.31 19.59 -19.33
CA LYS A 174 10.05 20.58 -20.12
C LYS A 174 11.54 20.23 -20.14
N GLU A 175 12.16 20.02 -18.97
CA GLU A 175 13.56 19.61 -18.86
C GLU A 175 13.86 18.33 -19.65
N LEU A 176 12.96 17.34 -19.61
CA LEU A 176 13.11 16.10 -20.37
C LEU A 176 13.08 16.34 -21.89
N LYS A 177 12.20 17.23 -22.37
CA LYS A 177 12.14 17.60 -23.79
C LYS A 177 13.40 18.33 -24.22
N ASP A 178 13.87 19.29 -23.43
CA ASP A 178 15.08 20.06 -23.70
C ASP A 178 16.33 19.14 -23.67
N TRP A 179 16.38 18.20 -22.72
CA TRP A 179 17.41 17.17 -22.64
C TRP A 179 17.45 16.28 -23.90
N ARG A 180 16.27 15.81 -24.34
CA ARG A 180 16.16 14.97 -25.55
C ARG A 180 16.59 15.71 -26.82
N GLN A 181 16.40 17.03 -26.88
CA GLN A 181 16.79 17.86 -28.02
C GLN A 181 18.28 18.20 -28.05
N SER A 182 18.93 18.28 -26.89
CA SER A 182 20.32 18.73 -26.77
C SER A 182 21.36 17.60 -26.81
N ARG A 183 20.97 16.37 -26.47
CA ARG A 183 21.86 15.20 -26.48
C ARG A 183 22.20 14.70 -27.89
N ASP A 184 23.29 13.96 -28.01
CA ASP A 184 23.68 13.29 -29.26
C ASP A 184 22.74 12.11 -29.58
N GLY A 185 21.89 12.31 -30.58
CA GLY A 185 20.90 11.31 -30.99
C GLY A 185 21.52 10.05 -31.62
N ASP A 186 22.68 10.14 -32.27
CA ASP A 186 23.37 8.98 -32.84
C ASP A 186 24.00 8.14 -31.73
N ALA A 187 24.64 8.78 -30.76
CA ALA A 187 25.19 8.10 -29.58
C ALA A 187 24.10 7.38 -28.78
N VAL A 188 22.94 8.02 -28.58
CA VAL A 188 21.77 7.42 -27.92
C VAL A 188 21.28 6.17 -28.65
N ARG A 189 21.11 6.26 -29.97
CA ARG A 189 20.66 5.10 -30.78
C ARG A 189 21.64 3.95 -30.73
N ALA A 190 22.93 4.23 -30.83
CA ALA A 190 23.98 3.21 -30.75
C ALA A 190 24.00 2.52 -29.38
N ALA A 191 23.89 3.29 -28.29
CA ALA A 191 23.87 2.76 -26.94
C ALA A 191 22.63 1.87 -26.68
N LEU A 192 21.44 2.32 -27.10
CA LEU A 192 20.21 1.53 -26.97
C LEU A 192 20.25 0.24 -27.80
N ALA A 193 20.81 0.28 -29.02
CA ALA A 193 20.96 -0.90 -29.86
C ALA A 193 21.91 -1.93 -29.23
N GLU A 194 23.01 -1.48 -28.63
CA GLU A 194 23.94 -2.37 -27.93
C GLU A 194 23.31 -2.94 -26.65
N LEU A 195 22.55 -2.13 -25.89
CA LEU A 195 21.77 -2.62 -24.75
C LEU A 195 20.81 -3.72 -25.20
N GLU A 196 20.01 -3.50 -26.24
CA GLU A 196 19.08 -4.51 -26.73
C GLU A 196 19.80 -5.80 -27.16
N ARG A 197 20.92 -5.67 -27.86
CA ARG A 197 21.75 -6.81 -28.29
C ARG A 197 22.23 -7.64 -27.09
N VAL A 198 22.79 -6.99 -26.07
CA VAL A 198 23.29 -7.65 -24.84
C VAL A 198 22.15 -8.31 -24.06
N VAL A 199 21.02 -7.62 -23.93
CA VAL A 199 19.82 -8.12 -23.24
C VAL A 199 19.29 -9.38 -23.93
N ARG A 200 19.18 -9.38 -25.26
CA ARG A 200 18.75 -10.56 -26.04
C ARG A 200 19.75 -11.71 -25.99
N ALA A 201 21.05 -11.41 -25.84
CA ALA A 201 22.08 -12.43 -25.67
C ALA A 201 22.08 -13.06 -24.27
N GLY A 202 21.41 -12.46 -23.29
CA GLY A 202 21.45 -12.90 -21.88
C GLY A 202 22.77 -12.54 -21.18
N ASP A 203 23.52 -11.59 -21.72
CA ASP A 203 24.81 -11.15 -21.21
C ASP A 203 24.65 -10.06 -20.13
N ASN A 204 25.76 -9.70 -19.46
CA ASN A 204 25.76 -8.68 -18.41
C ASN A 204 25.37 -7.29 -18.93
N VAL A 205 24.20 -6.80 -18.53
CA VAL A 205 23.65 -5.51 -18.95
C VAL A 205 24.28 -4.29 -18.29
N MET A 206 25.14 -4.43 -17.27
CA MET A 206 25.67 -3.28 -16.53
C MET A 206 26.52 -2.36 -17.41
N ALA A 207 27.44 -2.92 -18.20
CA ALA A 207 28.30 -2.13 -19.07
C ALA A 207 27.50 -1.28 -20.09
N PRO A 208 26.60 -1.87 -20.92
CA PRO A 208 25.79 -1.07 -21.84
C PRO A 208 24.82 -0.13 -21.13
N SER A 209 24.38 -0.44 -19.90
CA SER A 209 23.55 0.49 -19.12
C SER A 209 24.31 1.75 -18.71
N ILE A 210 25.59 1.63 -18.34
CA ILE A 210 26.45 2.78 -18.07
C ILE A 210 26.65 3.60 -19.34
N ASP A 211 26.85 2.94 -20.49
CA ASP A 211 27.05 3.64 -21.77
C ASP A 211 25.77 4.36 -22.21
N CYS A 212 24.59 3.76 -22.01
CA CYS A 212 23.29 4.43 -22.15
C CYS A 212 23.21 5.70 -21.29
N ALA A 213 23.52 5.59 -19.99
CA ALA A 213 23.48 6.75 -19.10
C ALA A 213 24.43 7.86 -19.54
N LYS A 214 25.66 7.53 -19.96
CA LYS A 214 26.64 8.49 -20.50
C LYS A 214 26.20 9.12 -21.82
N ALA A 215 25.52 8.36 -22.68
CA ALA A 215 24.95 8.87 -23.93
C ALA A 215 23.71 9.76 -23.71
N GLY A 216 23.19 9.84 -22.47
CA GLY A 216 22.01 10.62 -22.14
C GLY A 216 20.69 9.91 -22.43
N VAL A 217 20.70 8.59 -22.52
CA VAL A 217 19.49 7.75 -22.52
C VAL A 217 18.71 7.99 -21.23
N THR A 218 17.40 8.15 -21.36
CA THR A 218 16.50 8.34 -20.21
C THR A 218 16.12 7.00 -19.58
N THR A 219 15.76 6.99 -18.29
CA THR A 219 15.27 5.78 -17.62
C THR A 219 14.11 5.12 -18.37
N GLY A 220 13.22 5.92 -18.95
CA GLY A 220 12.11 5.43 -19.79
C GLY A 220 12.61 4.66 -21.01
N GLU A 221 13.48 5.25 -21.82
CA GLU A 221 14.03 4.61 -23.03
C GLU A 221 14.84 3.34 -22.71
N TRP A 222 15.63 3.37 -21.63
CA TRP A 222 16.35 2.19 -21.15
C TRP A 222 15.38 1.08 -20.75
N THR A 223 14.31 1.42 -20.02
CA THR A 223 13.30 0.45 -19.58
C THR A 223 12.45 -0.05 -20.75
N ASP A 224 12.18 0.78 -21.77
CA ASP A 224 11.44 0.41 -22.97
C ASP A 224 12.17 -0.68 -23.77
N VAL A 225 13.51 -0.61 -23.86
CA VAL A 225 14.32 -1.69 -24.46
C VAL A 225 14.13 -3.00 -23.69
N LEU A 226 14.23 -2.96 -22.36
CA LEU A 226 14.04 -4.16 -21.54
C LEU A 226 12.62 -4.71 -21.68
N ARG A 227 11.60 -3.84 -21.67
CA ARG A 227 10.19 -4.21 -21.88
C ARG A 227 9.98 -4.85 -23.25
N GLY A 228 10.65 -4.35 -24.29
CA GLY A 228 10.59 -4.93 -25.63
C GLY A 228 11.15 -6.36 -25.73
N VAL A 229 12.04 -6.76 -24.82
CA VAL A 229 12.61 -8.11 -24.78
C VAL A 229 11.89 -9.02 -23.78
N PHE A 230 11.61 -8.52 -22.57
CA PHE A 230 11.07 -9.32 -21.46
C PHE A 230 9.56 -9.20 -21.27
N GLY A 231 8.92 -8.19 -21.88
CA GLY A 231 7.55 -7.82 -21.57
C GLY A 231 7.41 -7.13 -20.21
N GLU A 232 6.21 -7.18 -19.65
CA GLU A 232 5.90 -6.66 -18.32
C GLU A 232 5.45 -7.79 -17.40
N TYR A 233 5.92 -7.76 -16.15
CA TYR A 233 5.50 -8.71 -15.14
C TYR A 233 4.20 -8.26 -14.46
N ARG A 234 3.19 -9.13 -14.47
CA ARG A 234 1.96 -8.96 -13.67
C ARG A 234 1.95 -9.99 -12.55
N ALA A 235 2.09 -9.50 -11.31
CA ALA A 235 2.17 -10.35 -10.15
C ALA A 235 0.81 -10.96 -9.77
N PRO A 236 0.78 -12.20 -9.23
CA PRO A 236 -0.42 -12.74 -8.62
C PRO A 236 -0.92 -11.82 -7.50
N THR A 237 -2.24 -11.60 -7.42
CA THR A 237 -2.84 -10.71 -6.42
C THR A 237 -2.96 -11.36 -5.04
N GLY A 238 -2.97 -12.69 -4.98
CA GLY A 238 -3.16 -13.49 -3.76
C GLY A 238 -4.59 -13.49 -3.20
N VAL A 239 -5.48 -12.65 -3.72
CA VAL A 239 -6.88 -12.50 -3.26
C VAL A 239 -7.73 -13.72 -3.61
N ALA A 240 -7.55 -14.30 -4.80
CA ALA A 240 -8.36 -15.43 -5.27
C ALA A 240 -8.23 -16.68 -4.39
N SER A 241 -7.01 -16.95 -3.89
CA SER A 241 -6.71 -18.11 -3.06
C SER A 241 -6.76 -17.82 -1.56
N ALA A 242 -6.82 -16.55 -1.16
CA ALA A 242 -6.92 -16.18 0.24
C ALA A 242 -8.23 -16.72 0.82
N THR A 243 -8.11 -17.66 1.74
CA THR A 243 -9.24 -18.11 2.55
C THR A 243 -9.30 -17.23 3.77
N THR A 244 -10.36 -16.44 3.88
CA THR A 244 -10.73 -15.89 5.18
C THR A 244 -11.29 -17.04 5.99
N PRO A 245 -10.78 -17.28 7.20
CA PRO A 245 -11.52 -18.11 8.13
C PRO A 245 -12.90 -17.46 8.29
N SER A 246 -13.96 -18.13 7.81
CA SER A 246 -15.19 -18.16 8.58
C SER A 246 -14.75 -18.52 9.99
N MET A 247 -15.24 -17.82 11.02
CA MET A 247 -14.85 -17.92 12.42
C MET A 247 -13.81 -16.87 12.87
N THR A 248 -14.28 -15.63 13.06
CA THR A 248 -13.69 -14.77 14.11
C THR A 248 -13.99 -15.31 15.51
N GLY A 249 -14.97 -16.22 15.65
CA GLY A 249 -15.49 -16.63 16.96
C GLY A 249 -16.12 -15.46 17.72
N ASN A 250 -16.21 -14.28 17.09
CA ASN A 250 -16.81 -13.08 17.61
C ASN A 250 -18.15 -12.88 16.93
N ARG A 251 -19.21 -12.98 17.72
CA ARG A 251 -20.59 -12.93 17.25
C ARG A 251 -20.93 -11.59 16.59
N ASP A 252 -20.35 -10.50 17.07
CA ASP A 252 -20.69 -9.15 16.60
C ASP A 252 -20.18 -8.91 15.17
N ASP A 253 -18.95 -9.34 14.85
CA ASP A 253 -18.41 -9.22 13.47
C ASP A 253 -19.16 -10.12 12.47
N ASP A 254 -19.56 -11.31 12.90
CA ASP A 254 -20.36 -12.23 12.09
C ASP A 254 -21.76 -11.64 11.82
N GLU A 255 -22.37 -10.97 12.80
CA GLU A 255 -23.66 -10.27 12.65
C GLU A 255 -23.54 -9.05 11.73
N ASP A 256 -22.50 -8.23 11.86
CA ASP A 256 -22.24 -7.07 11.00
C ASP A 256 -21.97 -7.46 9.55
N LEU A 257 -21.14 -8.49 9.32
CA LEU A 257 -20.89 -9.01 7.97
C LEU A 257 -22.17 -9.59 7.36
N ALA A 258 -22.99 -10.30 8.15
CA ALA A 258 -24.27 -10.82 7.69
C ALA A 258 -25.24 -9.69 7.30
N ALA A 259 -25.23 -8.58 8.03
CA ALA A 259 -26.02 -7.39 7.68
C ALA A 259 -25.58 -6.77 6.35
N VAL A 260 -24.27 -6.59 6.14
CA VAL A 260 -23.74 -6.11 4.84
C VAL A 260 -24.11 -7.07 3.72
N ARG A 261 -23.93 -8.39 3.92
CA ARG A 261 -24.28 -9.41 2.93
C ARG A 261 -25.76 -9.37 2.55
N ALA A 262 -26.66 -9.21 3.53
CA ALA A 262 -28.09 -9.05 3.26
C ALA A 262 -28.39 -7.81 2.40
N ARG A 263 -27.70 -6.68 2.66
CA ARG A 263 -27.82 -5.47 1.83
C ARG A 263 -27.32 -5.70 0.41
N VAL A 264 -26.18 -6.37 0.25
CA VAL A 264 -25.62 -6.74 -1.07
C VAL A 264 -26.59 -7.62 -1.85
N ASP A 265 -27.19 -8.62 -1.19
CA ASP A 265 -28.16 -9.54 -1.80
C ASP A 265 -29.43 -8.79 -2.25
N ASN A 266 -29.96 -7.92 -1.40
CA ASN A 266 -31.14 -7.11 -1.70
C ASN A 266 -30.91 -6.15 -2.87
N LEU A 267 -29.76 -5.46 -2.88
CA LEU A 267 -29.41 -4.56 -3.98
C LEU A 267 -29.17 -5.34 -5.27
N SER A 268 -28.48 -6.49 -5.19
CA SER A 268 -28.27 -7.37 -6.35
C SER A 268 -29.60 -7.83 -6.96
N ALA A 269 -30.60 -8.16 -6.13
CA ALA A 269 -31.92 -8.55 -6.59
C ALA A 269 -32.63 -7.39 -7.33
N ARG A 270 -32.50 -6.16 -6.84
CA ARG A 270 -33.03 -4.96 -7.51
C ARG A 270 -32.34 -4.67 -8.84
N LEU A 271 -31.02 -4.85 -8.91
CA LEU A 271 -30.20 -4.60 -10.10
C LEU A 271 -30.30 -5.73 -11.15
N GLY A 272 -30.90 -6.86 -10.79
CA GLY A 272 -31.06 -8.03 -11.66
C GLY A 272 -29.78 -8.86 -11.86
N ARG A 273 -28.68 -8.51 -11.19
CA ARG A 273 -27.40 -9.23 -11.21
C ARG A 273 -26.59 -8.93 -9.96
N ARG A 274 -25.54 -9.72 -9.71
CA ARG A 274 -24.70 -9.54 -8.53
C ARG A 274 -24.04 -8.16 -8.50
N LEU A 275 -24.11 -7.48 -7.35
CA LEU A 275 -23.40 -6.24 -7.11
C LEU A 275 -21.91 -6.48 -7.33
N LYS A 276 -21.30 -5.65 -8.18
CA LYS A 276 -19.95 -5.86 -8.71
C LYS A 276 -19.08 -4.63 -8.44
N ILE A 277 -17.93 -4.82 -7.82
CA ILE A 277 -16.95 -3.78 -7.50
C ILE A 277 -15.64 -4.02 -8.25
N LEU A 278 -15.10 -2.97 -8.87
CA LEU A 278 -13.70 -2.93 -9.30
C LEU A 278 -12.85 -2.28 -8.20
N VAL A 279 -11.90 -3.00 -7.64
CA VAL A 279 -10.87 -2.41 -6.77
C VAL A 279 -9.66 -2.05 -7.64
N GLY A 280 -9.42 -0.76 -7.82
CA GLY A 280 -8.35 -0.23 -8.67
C GLY A 280 -7.21 0.40 -7.86
N LYS A 281 -5.98 0.24 -8.34
CA LYS A 281 -4.79 0.93 -7.80
C LYS A 281 -4.10 1.74 -8.91
N PRO A 282 -4.50 3.01 -9.08
CA PRO A 282 -4.00 3.83 -10.18
C PRO A 282 -2.54 4.25 -9.98
N GLY A 283 -1.83 4.47 -11.08
CA GLY A 283 -0.50 5.07 -11.09
C GLY A 283 0.61 4.10 -10.73
N LEU A 284 1.60 4.52 -9.94
CA LEU A 284 2.74 3.68 -9.54
C LEU A 284 2.66 3.18 -8.09
N ASP A 285 1.52 3.41 -7.43
CA ASP A 285 1.32 3.03 -6.03
C ASP A 285 1.34 1.49 -5.87
N GLY A 286 2.36 1.00 -5.18
CA GLY A 286 2.55 -0.42 -4.87
C GLY A 286 1.89 -0.88 -3.57
N HIS A 287 1.30 0.01 -2.78
CA HIS A 287 0.72 -0.34 -1.48
C HIS A 287 -0.60 -1.10 -1.66
N SER A 288 -0.58 -2.42 -1.63
CA SER A 288 -1.75 -3.23 -1.96
C SER A 288 -2.52 -3.78 -0.76
N ASN A 289 -1.96 -3.71 0.46
CA ASN A 289 -2.58 -4.32 1.65
C ASN A 289 -4.04 -3.90 1.84
N GLY A 290 -4.34 -2.59 1.86
CA GLY A 290 -5.71 -2.11 2.04
C GLY A 290 -6.66 -2.56 0.93
N ALA A 291 -6.23 -2.45 -0.33
CA ALA A 291 -7.01 -2.90 -1.49
C ALA A 291 -7.31 -4.41 -1.44
N GLU A 292 -6.33 -5.23 -1.03
CA GLU A 292 -6.48 -6.67 -0.87
C GLU A 292 -7.47 -7.02 0.24
N GLN A 293 -7.41 -6.32 1.39
CA GLN A 293 -8.36 -6.53 2.48
C GLN A 293 -9.79 -6.15 2.08
N ILE A 294 -9.97 -5.03 1.40
CA ILE A 294 -11.28 -4.65 0.84
C ILE A 294 -11.75 -5.69 -0.16
N ALA A 295 -10.90 -6.15 -1.09
CA ALA A 295 -11.28 -7.13 -2.10
C ALA A 295 -11.69 -8.48 -1.48
N VAL A 296 -10.92 -8.98 -0.51
CA VAL A 296 -11.21 -10.21 0.22
C VAL A 296 -12.52 -10.08 1.00
N ARG A 297 -12.68 -9.02 1.79
CA ARG A 297 -13.87 -8.83 2.63
C ARG A 297 -15.12 -8.51 1.81
N ALA A 298 -14.99 -7.79 0.68
CA ALA A 298 -16.09 -7.57 -0.25
C ALA A 298 -16.59 -8.89 -0.84
N ARG A 299 -15.69 -9.79 -1.23
CA ARG A 299 -16.06 -11.14 -1.69
C ARG A 299 -16.82 -11.90 -0.60
N ASP A 300 -16.39 -11.80 0.65
CA ASP A 300 -17.07 -12.46 1.78
C ASP A 300 -18.43 -11.83 2.08
N ALA A 301 -18.56 -10.51 1.98
CA ALA A 301 -19.85 -9.81 2.00
C ALA A 301 -20.71 -10.14 0.76
N GLY A 302 -20.14 -10.86 -0.20
CA GLY A 302 -20.82 -11.40 -1.35
C GLY A 302 -20.77 -10.48 -2.58
N PHE A 303 -19.92 -9.47 -2.66
CA PHE A 303 -19.73 -8.76 -3.92
C PHE A 303 -19.13 -9.71 -4.99
N ASP A 304 -19.44 -9.44 -6.25
CA ASP A 304 -18.61 -9.87 -7.37
C ASP A 304 -17.41 -8.90 -7.46
N VAL A 305 -16.19 -9.39 -7.26
CA VAL A 305 -15.01 -8.54 -7.04
C VAL A 305 -14.04 -8.68 -8.20
N VAL A 306 -13.73 -7.57 -8.84
CA VAL A 306 -12.67 -7.44 -9.84
C VAL A 306 -11.47 -6.75 -9.19
N TYR A 307 -10.32 -7.43 -9.16
CA TYR A 307 -9.06 -6.88 -8.67
C TYR A 307 -7.89 -7.36 -9.53
N GLU A 308 -7.31 -6.44 -10.31
CA GLU A 308 -6.24 -6.73 -11.27
C GLU A 308 -4.84 -6.43 -10.71
N GLY A 309 -4.74 -6.07 -9.43
CA GLY A 309 -3.48 -5.79 -8.75
C GLY A 309 -3.09 -4.32 -8.75
N ILE A 310 -1.79 -4.06 -8.78
CA ILE A 310 -1.18 -2.74 -8.67
C ILE A 310 -0.74 -2.19 -10.02
N ARG A 311 -0.48 -0.88 -10.04
CA ARG A 311 0.11 -0.16 -11.16
C ARG A 311 -0.73 -0.21 -12.44
N LEU A 312 -2.02 0.10 -12.27
CA LEU A 312 -2.95 0.24 -13.39
C LEU A 312 -2.99 1.69 -13.83
N THR A 313 -3.03 1.92 -15.14
CA THR A 313 -3.30 3.23 -15.71
C THR A 313 -4.78 3.59 -15.53
N ALA A 314 -5.09 4.88 -15.54
CA ALA A 314 -6.48 5.35 -15.54
C ALA A 314 -7.29 4.77 -16.71
N ALA A 315 -6.66 4.63 -17.89
CA ALA A 315 -7.27 4.04 -19.07
C ALA A 315 -7.56 2.55 -18.91
N GLU A 316 -6.65 1.77 -18.30
CA GLU A 316 -6.90 0.36 -17.99
C GLU A 316 -8.06 0.22 -17.00
N ILE A 317 -8.04 0.95 -15.88
CA ILE A 317 -9.13 0.92 -14.88
C ILE A 317 -10.49 1.23 -15.52
N ALA A 318 -10.58 2.31 -16.29
CA ALA A 318 -11.83 2.68 -16.95
C ALA A 318 -12.27 1.66 -18.02
N THR A 319 -11.32 1.00 -18.69
CA THR A 319 -11.60 -0.05 -19.66
C THR A 319 -12.13 -1.31 -18.98
N THR A 320 -11.49 -1.76 -17.89
CA THR A 320 -11.95 -2.88 -17.08
C THR A 320 -13.32 -2.59 -16.49
N ALA A 321 -13.53 -1.39 -15.93
CA ALA A 321 -14.83 -0.99 -15.37
C ALA A 321 -15.97 -1.10 -16.39
N LEU A 322 -15.74 -0.63 -17.62
CA LEU A 322 -16.69 -0.74 -18.73
C LEU A 322 -16.92 -2.20 -19.15
N GLN A 323 -15.86 -2.96 -19.38
CA GLN A 323 -15.93 -4.34 -19.90
C GLN A 323 -16.60 -5.28 -18.90
N GLU A 324 -16.27 -5.14 -17.61
CA GLU A 324 -16.84 -5.95 -16.53
C GLU A 324 -18.25 -5.49 -16.14
N GLY A 325 -18.67 -4.31 -16.59
CA GLY A 325 -19.92 -3.66 -16.21
C GLY A 325 -20.01 -3.52 -14.70
N VAL A 326 -19.01 -2.91 -14.05
CA VAL A 326 -19.04 -2.77 -12.60
C VAL A 326 -20.09 -1.77 -12.14
N HIS A 327 -20.59 -1.93 -10.92
CA HIS A 327 -21.55 -1.01 -10.32
C HIS A 327 -20.88 0.10 -9.52
N VAL A 328 -19.61 -0.10 -9.14
CA VAL A 328 -18.81 0.86 -8.38
C VAL A 328 -17.33 0.61 -8.64
N VAL A 329 -16.54 1.68 -8.68
CA VAL A 329 -15.08 1.63 -8.75
C VAL A 329 -14.53 2.13 -7.41
N GLY A 330 -13.81 1.27 -6.69
CA GLY A 330 -13.07 1.63 -5.48
C GLY A 330 -11.60 1.82 -5.77
N LEU A 331 -11.09 3.05 -5.68
CA LEU A 331 -9.68 3.37 -5.89
C LEU A 331 -8.94 3.38 -4.55
N SER A 332 -7.88 2.60 -4.42
CA SER A 332 -7.00 2.63 -3.24
C SER A 332 -5.71 3.37 -3.57
N ILE A 333 -5.41 4.47 -2.87
CA ILE A 333 -4.25 5.34 -3.14
C ILE A 333 -3.56 5.75 -1.83
N LEU A 334 -2.28 5.40 -1.69
CA LEU A 334 -1.45 5.71 -0.53
C LEU A 334 -0.19 6.51 -0.91
N SER A 335 -0.06 6.90 -2.19
CA SER A 335 1.13 7.59 -2.71
C SER A 335 1.12 9.12 -2.54
N GLY A 336 0.03 9.71 -2.01
CA GLY A 336 -0.15 11.16 -1.94
C GLY A 336 -0.47 11.83 -3.28
N SER A 337 -0.68 11.05 -4.35
CA SER A 337 -1.02 11.54 -5.70
C SER A 337 -2.51 11.42 -6.03
N HIS A 338 -3.38 11.30 -5.01
CA HIS A 338 -4.80 11.01 -5.16
C HIS A 338 -5.54 12.05 -6.00
N LEU A 339 -5.26 13.35 -5.84
CA LEU A 339 -5.94 14.39 -6.62
C LEU A 339 -5.73 14.21 -8.13
N ALA A 340 -4.47 14.05 -8.56
CA ALA A 340 -4.15 13.88 -9.97
C ALA A 340 -4.67 12.54 -10.52
N LEU A 341 -4.37 11.44 -9.82
CA LEU A 341 -4.72 10.09 -10.28
C LEU A 341 -6.23 9.87 -10.35
N VAL A 342 -6.99 10.38 -9.40
CA VAL A 342 -8.45 10.25 -9.41
C VAL A 342 -9.07 11.08 -10.53
N ARG A 343 -8.58 12.31 -10.76
CA ARG A 343 -9.02 13.13 -11.90
C ARG A 343 -8.78 12.43 -13.23
N ASP A 344 -7.63 11.78 -13.41
CA ASP A 344 -7.33 11.01 -14.63
C ASP A 344 -8.28 9.82 -14.80
N VAL A 345 -8.60 9.09 -13.72
CA VAL A 345 -9.57 7.97 -13.76
C VAL A 345 -10.96 8.47 -14.11
N LEU A 346 -11.45 9.52 -13.45
CA LEU A 346 -12.76 10.12 -13.73
C LEU A 346 -12.85 10.59 -15.19
N ALA A 347 -11.81 11.27 -15.70
CA ALA A 347 -11.74 11.69 -17.10
C ALA A 347 -11.74 10.48 -18.06
N ALA A 348 -10.99 9.42 -17.75
CA ALA A 348 -10.95 8.20 -18.57
C ALA A 348 -12.28 7.45 -18.60
N MET A 349 -13.03 7.47 -17.48
CA MET A 349 -14.39 6.92 -17.34
C MET A 349 -15.41 7.75 -18.13
N ALA A 350 -15.38 9.08 -18.00
CA ALA A 350 -16.25 9.98 -18.76
C ALA A 350 -16.00 9.87 -20.28
N GLY A 351 -14.74 9.78 -20.70
CA GLY A 351 -14.38 9.52 -22.10
C GLY A 351 -14.90 8.19 -22.67
N ARG A 352 -15.40 7.30 -21.81
CA ARG A 352 -15.99 6.00 -22.15
C ARG A 352 -17.51 5.93 -21.91
N GLY A 353 -18.14 7.01 -21.45
CA GLY A 353 -19.58 7.04 -21.19
C GLY A 353 -20.02 6.27 -19.94
N ILE A 354 -19.14 6.10 -18.96
CA ILE A 354 -19.42 5.42 -17.68
C ILE A 354 -19.27 6.35 -16.47
N GLU A 355 -19.41 7.66 -16.68
CA GLU A 355 -19.37 8.68 -15.62
C GLU A 355 -20.48 8.51 -14.56
N GLY A 356 -21.55 7.77 -14.86
CA GLY A 356 -22.61 7.44 -13.90
C GLY A 356 -22.24 6.32 -12.92
N VAL A 357 -21.12 5.61 -13.13
CA VAL A 357 -20.65 4.60 -12.18
C VAL A 357 -19.96 5.32 -11.02
N PRO A 358 -20.45 5.19 -9.76
CA PRO A 358 -19.85 5.88 -8.63
C PRO A 358 -18.40 5.46 -8.41
N VAL A 359 -17.56 6.45 -8.13
CA VAL A 359 -16.15 6.27 -7.76
C VAL A 359 -15.99 6.54 -6.27
N ILE A 360 -15.41 5.58 -5.57
CA ILE A 360 -15.07 5.65 -4.15
C ILE A 360 -13.55 5.71 -4.05
N VAL A 361 -13.00 6.53 -3.17
CA VAL A 361 -11.55 6.64 -2.98
C VAL A 361 -11.19 6.28 -1.54
N GLY A 362 -10.20 5.41 -1.38
CA GLY A 362 -9.68 4.98 -0.08
C GLY A 362 -8.17 5.18 0.03
N GLY A 363 -7.66 5.49 1.22
CA GLY A 363 -6.23 5.52 1.51
C GLY A 363 -5.80 6.72 2.34
N ILE A 364 -4.51 7.07 2.31
CA ILE A 364 -3.96 8.18 3.10
C ILE A 364 -4.32 9.49 2.40
N ILE A 365 -5.47 10.05 2.78
CA ILE A 365 -6.07 11.22 2.14
C ILE A 365 -6.37 12.28 3.20
N PRO A 366 -5.74 13.47 3.11
CA PRO A 366 -6.01 14.58 4.01
C PRO A 366 -7.47 15.06 3.92
N PRO A 367 -8.05 15.59 5.02
CA PRO A 367 -9.43 16.09 5.04
C PRO A 367 -9.74 17.16 3.98
N GLU A 368 -8.79 18.07 3.71
CA GLU A 368 -8.93 19.11 2.69
C GLU A 368 -9.02 18.54 1.27
N ASP A 369 -8.23 17.50 0.99
CA ASP A 369 -8.20 16.85 -0.31
C ASP A 369 -9.43 15.96 -0.50
N ALA A 370 -9.95 15.37 0.58
CA ALA A 370 -11.20 14.61 0.55
C ALA A 370 -12.37 15.48 0.05
N GLY A 371 -12.44 16.74 0.49
CA GLY A 371 -13.43 17.70 -0.01
C GLY A 371 -13.25 17.98 -1.51
N ALA A 372 -12.02 18.26 -1.94
CA ALA A 372 -11.71 18.50 -3.35
C ALA A 372 -12.00 17.30 -4.26
N LEU A 373 -11.82 16.07 -3.76
CA LEU A 373 -12.17 14.84 -4.47
C LEU A 373 -13.68 14.71 -4.66
N ILE A 374 -14.47 14.99 -3.61
CA ILE A 374 -15.94 14.95 -3.67
C ILE A 374 -16.45 15.98 -4.67
N ASP A 375 -15.93 17.22 -4.62
CA ASP A 375 -16.26 18.29 -5.58
C ASP A 375 -15.91 17.92 -7.02
N ALA A 376 -14.89 17.07 -7.22
CA ALA A 376 -14.49 16.57 -8.54
C ALA A 376 -15.37 15.40 -9.05
N GLY A 377 -16.30 14.87 -8.25
CA GLY A 377 -17.22 13.79 -8.64
C GLY A 377 -16.97 12.44 -7.95
N VAL A 378 -16.14 12.38 -6.92
CA VAL A 378 -16.01 11.19 -6.07
C VAL A 378 -17.24 11.07 -5.17
N ALA A 379 -17.84 9.89 -5.11
CA ALA A 379 -19.04 9.65 -4.32
C ALA A 379 -18.76 9.63 -2.80
N ARG A 380 -17.63 9.03 -2.40
CA ARG A 380 -17.20 8.96 -0.99
C ARG A 380 -15.70 8.74 -0.86
N VAL A 381 -15.13 9.25 0.23
CA VAL A 381 -13.73 9.07 0.62
C VAL A 381 -13.64 8.31 1.94
N PHE A 382 -12.77 7.30 2.03
CA PHE A 382 -12.44 6.55 3.23
C PHE A 382 -10.95 6.70 3.57
N THR A 383 -10.61 6.98 4.82
CA THR A 383 -9.22 7.17 5.28
C THR A 383 -8.80 6.08 6.28
N PRO A 384 -7.55 6.02 6.79
CA PRO A 384 -7.17 5.12 7.88
C PRO A 384 -8.03 5.24 9.15
N LYS A 385 -8.85 6.30 9.28
CA LYS A 385 -9.90 6.41 10.31
C LYS A 385 -11.01 5.39 10.15
N ASP A 386 -11.32 5.01 8.92
CA ASP A 386 -12.35 4.03 8.57
C ASP A 386 -11.74 2.61 8.62
N PHE A 387 -11.29 2.20 9.80
CA PHE A 387 -10.61 0.91 9.98
C PHE A 387 -11.56 -0.30 9.98
N GLU A 388 -12.86 -0.08 10.17
CA GLU A 388 -13.90 -1.11 10.18
C GLU A 388 -14.37 -1.40 8.75
N ILE A 389 -13.90 -2.50 8.15
CA ILE A 389 -14.16 -2.81 6.75
C ILE A 389 -15.65 -3.06 6.50
N ASN A 390 -16.38 -3.69 7.43
CA ASN A 390 -17.82 -3.92 7.25
C ASN A 390 -18.57 -2.58 7.09
N ALA A 391 -18.19 -1.55 7.85
CA ALA A 391 -18.74 -0.21 7.71
C ALA A 391 -18.37 0.44 6.37
N VAL A 392 -17.12 0.29 5.93
CA VAL A 392 -16.67 0.74 4.59
C VAL A 392 -17.49 0.10 3.47
N LEU A 393 -17.67 -1.23 3.51
CA LEU A 393 -18.49 -1.96 2.54
C LEU A 393 -19.96 -1.53 2.60
N GLY A 394 -20.51 -1.32 3.79
CA GLY A 394 -21.85 -0.76 3.97
C GLY A 394 -22.00 0.60 3.29
N GLY A 395 -21.04 1.50 3.48
CA GLY A 395 -21.01 2.81 2.81
C GLY A 395 -20.87 2.71 1.29
N ILE A 396 -20.13 1.72 0.77
CA ILE A 396 -20.06 1.45 -0.67
C ILE A 396 -21.43 1.03 -1.21
N VAL A 397 -22.17 0.16 -0.50
CA VAL A 397 -23.54 -0.22 -0.89
C VAL A 397 -24.45 1.00 -0.93
N GLU A 398 -24.36 1.91 0.05
CA GLU A 398 -25.16 3.15 0.09
C GLU A 398 -24.93 4.04 -1.14
N GLU A 399 -23.69 4.21 -1.59
CA GLU A 399 -23.41 5.04 -2.76
C GLU A 399 -23.93 4.41 -4.05
N VAL A 400 -23.92 3.07 -4.16
CA VAL A 400 -24.55 2.40 -5.31
C VAL A 400 -26.07 2.53 -5.25
N GLU A 401 -26.68 2.40 -4.07
CA GLU A 401 -28.12 2.61 -3.87
C GLU A 401 -28.53 4.03 -4.29
N ARG A 402 -27.72 5.03 -3.96
CA ARG A 402 -27.94 6.43 -4.36
C ARG A 402 -27.82 6.62 -5.87
N ALA A 403 -26.74 6.13 -6.47
CA ALA A 403 -26.49 6.25 -7.91
C ALA A 403 -27.52 5.52 -8.79
N THR A 404 -28.27 4.57 -8.23
CA THR A 404 -29.28 3.77 -8.95
C THR A 404 -30.72 4.15 -8.59
N ALA A 405 -30.90 5.13 -7.69
CA ALA A 405 -32.21 5.68 -7.34
C ALA A 405 -32.61 6.87 -8.24
N ASP A 406 -31.63 7.56 -8.81
CA ASP A 406 -31.78 8.59 -9.84
C ASP A 406 -31.84 7.96 -11.24
#